data_AF-A0A7J4LY55-F1
#
_entry.id   AF-A0A7J4LY55-F1
#
_cell.length_a   1.000
_cell.length_b   1.000
_cell.length_c   1.000
_cell.angle_alpha   90.00
_cell.angle_beta   90.00
_cell.angle_gamma   90.00
#
_symmetry.space_group_name_H-M   'P 1'
#
loop_
_entity.id
_entity.type
_entity.pdbx_description
1 polymer ?
#
loop_
_entity_poly.entity_id
_entity_poly.type
_entity_poly.pdbx_seq_one_letter_code
_entity_poly.pdbx_strand_id
1 'polypeptide(L)'
;MFSSLTLTYLAPLFDNLKSVVSSQGFFPLFLFIFFNNARVAFLSILLGPSIIAPYLFIFTNGIIIGAVVRAATPGTLFLLLPHGIFELPAILLSFAYAIKIGRACLFHRNKLTDAYAEGFIVLVKLILPLLLFAALIESFLITVLR
;
A
#
# COMPACT_ATOMS: atom_id res chain seq x y z
N MET A 1 7.42 19.76 -18.79
CA MET A 1 6.00 19.71 -19.22
C MET A 1 5.16 18.76 -18.36
N PHE A 2 5.62 17.53 -18.04
CA PHE A 2 4.95 16.67 -17.04
C PHE A 2 5.03 17.18 -15.59
N SER A 3 6.10 17.91 -15.24
CA SER A 3 6.31 18.47 -13.90
C SER A 3 5.35 19.62 -13.55
N SER A 4 4.90 20.40 -14.54
CA SER A 4 3.98 21.52 -14.31
C SER A 4 2.54 21.06 -14.14
N LEU A 5 2.06 20.11 -14.96
CA LEU A 5 0.70 19.57 -14.84
C LEU A 5 0.48 18.82 -13.52
N THR A 6 1.48 18.05 -13.07
CA THR A 6 1.42 17.31 -11.80
C THR A 6 1.35 18.25 -10.61
N LEU A 7 2.17 19.30 -10.57
CA LEU A 7 2.12 20.29 -9.48
C LEU A 7 0.82 21.11 -9.48
N THR A 8 0.30 21.52 -10.64
CA THR A 8 -0.91 22.36 -10.71
C THR A 8 -2.18 21.65 -10.23
N TYR A 9 -2.34 20.35 -10.50
CA TYR A 9 -3.56 19.60 -10.14
C TYR A 9 -3.41 18.70 -8.92
N LEU A 10 -2.22 18.12 -8.69
CA LEU A 10 -2.03 17.20 -7.56
C LEU A 10 -1.69 17.95 -6.27
N ALA A 11 -0.96 19.07 -6.30
CA ALA A 11 -0.59 19.75 -5.07
C ALA A 11 -1.81 20.20 -4.23
N PRO A 12 -2.84 20.85 -4.81
CA PRO A 12 -4.03 21.24 -4.06
C PRO A 12 -4.83 20.03 -3.56
N LEU A 13 -4.86 18.94 -4.32
CA LEU A 13 -5.51 17.69 -3.91
C LEU A 13 -4.78 17.05 -2.73
N PHE A 14 -3.44 17.01 -2.77
CA PHE A 14 -2.61 16.51 -1.68
C PHE A 14 -2.73 17.36 -0.42
N ASP A 15 -2.81 18.69 -0.54
CA ASP A 15 -2.96 19.59 0.60
C ASP A 15 -4.34 19.45 1.26
N ASN A 16 -5.41 19.30 0.47
CA ASN A 16 -6.75 19.00 0.99
C ASN A 16 -6.83 17.61 1.63
N LEU A 17 -6.14 16.60 1.07
CA LEU A 17 -6.05 15.28 1.69
C LEU A 17 -5.27 15.33 2.99
N LYS A 18 -4.13 16.04 3.03
CA LYS A 18 -3.37 16.25 4.26
C LYS A 18 -4.19 16.96 5.32
N SER A 19 -4.92 18.01 4.99
CA SER A 19 -5.70 18.74 6.00
C SER A 19 -6.83 17.88 6.59
N VAL A 20 -7.47 17.03 5.77
CA VAL A 20 -8.50 16.08 6.22
C VAL A 20 -7.90 14.94 7.05
N VAL A 21 -6.81 14.34 6.59
CA VAL A 21 -6.14 13.22 7.27
C VAL A 21 -5.51 13.69 8.59
N SER A 22 -4.79 14.81 8.55
CA SER A 22 -4.21 15.42 9.74
C SER A 22 -5.29 15.90 10.69
N SER A 23 -6.53 16.17 10.27
CA SER A 23 -7.61 16.58 11.20
C SER A 23 -8.09 15.46 12.13
N GLN A 24 -7.85 14.20 11.76
CA GLN A 24 -8.35 13.03 12.47
C GLN A 24 -7.56 12.73 13.75
N GLY A 25 -8.22 12.08 14.71
CA GLY A 25 -7.55 11.49 15.87
C GLY A 25 -6.80 10.21 15.49
N PHE A 26 -5.94 9.72 16.38
CA PHE A 26 -5.14 8.52 16.18
C PHE A 26 -5.96 7.30 15.71
N PHE A 27 -7.06 6.98 16.39
CA PHE A 27 -7.81 5.75 16.15
C PHE A 27 -8.53 5.72 14.78
N PRO A 28 -9.28 6.77 14.37
CA PRO A 28 -9.83 6.85 13.02
C PRO A 28 -8.76 6.77 11.92
N LEU A 29 -7.62 7.46 12.11
CA LEU A 29 -6.52 7.46 11.15
C LEU A 29 -5.91 6.06 11.00
N PHE A 30 -5.65 5.40 12.11
CA PHE A 30 -5.14 4.04 12.17
C PHE A 30 -6.01 3.05 11.41
N LEU A 31 -7.33 3.05 11.68
CA LEU A 31 -8.26 2.18 10.98
C LEU A 31 -8.28 2.48 9.49
N PHE A 32 -8.29 3.77 9.11
CA PHE A 32 -8.30 4.18 7.72
C PHE A 32 -7.08 3.65 6.96
N ILE A 33 -5.87 3.86 7.49
CA ILE A 33 -4.62 3.40 6.87
C ILE A 33 -4.60 1.87 6.78
N PHE A 34 -4.88 1.19 7.90
CA PHE A 34 -4.87 -0.26 7.96
C PHE A 34 -5.83 -0.89 6.96
N PHE A 35 -7.10 -0.47 6.95
CA PHE A 35 -8.09 -1.06 6.05
C PHE A 35 -7.85 -0.68 4.58
N ASN A 36 -7.34 0.51 4.29
CA ASN A 36 -7.00 0.86 2.93
C ASN A 36 -5.90 -0.04 2.37
N ASN A 37 -4.81 -0.24 3.12
CA ASN A 37 -3.70 -1.09 2.71
C ASN A 37 -4.10 -2.57 2.68
N ALA A 38 -4.86 -3.03 3.68
CA ALA A 38 -5.39 -4.40 3.70
C ALA A 38 -6.30 -4.69 2.50
N ARG A 39 -7.15 -3.73 2.13
CA ARG A 39 -8.00 -3.83 0.93
C ARG A 39 -7.17 -3.93 -0.34
N VAL A 40 -6.15 -3.09 -0.51
CA VAL A 40 -5.27 -3.15 -1.69
C VAL A 40 -4.54 -4.49 -1.78
N ALA A 41 -3.99 -4.99 -0.66
CA ALA A 41 -3.32 -6.28 -0.64
C ALA A 41 -4.28 -7.45 -0.93
N PHE A 42 -5.47 -7.44 -0.32
CA PHE A 42 -6.52 -8.43 -0.56
C PHE A 42 -6.96 -8.43 -2.03
N LEU A 43 -7.26 -7.25 -2.60
CA LEU A 43 -7.66 -7.12 -3.99
C LEU A 43 -6.53 -7.53 -4.94
N SER A 44 -5.27 -7.27 -4.59
CA SER A 44 -4.14 -7.71 -5.40
C SER A 44 -4.07 -9.23 -5.51
N ILE A 45 -4.25 -9.96 -4.40
CA ILE A 45 -4.30 -11.42 -4.39
C ILE A 45 -5.54 -11.94 -5.11
N LEU A 46 -6.72 -11.38 -4.81
CA LEU A 46 -8.00 -11.79 -5.41
C LEU A 46 -8.02 -11.58 -6.93
N LEU A 47 -7.47 -10.46 -7.39
CA LEU A 47 -7.39 -10.11 -8.81
C LEU A 47 -6.12 -10.66 -9.48
N GLY A 48 -5.38 -11.56 -8.83
CA GLY A 48 -4.19 -12.21 -9.42
C GLY A 48 -4.38 -12.80 -10.82
N PRO A 49 -5.55 -13.35 -11.21
CA PRO A 49 -5.79 -13.78 -12.59
C PRO A 49 -5.72 -12.65 -13.61
N SER A 50 -6.01 -11.42 -13.18
CA SER A 50 -5.82 -10.23 -14.00
C SER A 50 -4.35 -9.83 -13.93
N ILE A 51 -3.67 -9.81 -15.08
CA ILE A 51 -2.26 -9.40 -15.13
C ILE A 51 -2.15 -7.88 -14.93
N ILE A 52 -3.20 -7.10 -15.18
CA ILE A 52 -3.11 -5.63 -15.19
C ILE A 52 -3.36 -5.02 -13.80
N ALA A 53 -4.35 -5.53 -13.04
CA ALA A 53 -4.77 -4.86 -11.80
C ALA A 53 -3.68 -4.84 -10.70
N PRO A 54 -2.97 -5.95 -10.41
CA PRO A 54 -1.90 -5.94 -9.40
C PRO A 54 -0.73 -5.01 -9.77
N TYR A 55 -0.41 -4.89 -11.07
CA TYR A 55 0.63 -3.99 -11.55
C TYR A 55 0.22 -2.53 -11.41
N LEU A 56 -1.03 -2.19 -11.71
CA LEU A 56 -1.54 -0.83 -11.49
C LEU A 56 -1.50 -0.44 -10.01
N PHE A 57 -1.84 -1.35 -9.10
CA PHE A 57 -1.77 -1.08 -7.65
C PHE A 57 -0.34 -0.85 -7.17
N ILE A 58 0.63 -1.65 -7.60
CA ILE A 58 2.05 -1.41 -7.25
C ILE A 58 2.56 -0.12 -7.87
N PHE A 59 2.25 0.13 -9.13
CA PHE A 59 2.76 1.28 -9.86
C PHE A 59 2.25 2.60 -9.27
N THR A 60 0.95 2.65 -8.95
CA THR A 60 0.35 3.82 -8.28
C THR A 60 0.95 4.06 -6.90
N ASN A 61 1.09 3.02 -6.07
CA ASN A 61 1.75 3.15 -4.77
C ASN A 61 3.22 3.61 -4.90
N GLY A 62 3.97 3.07 -5.87
CA GLY A 62 5.34 3.47 -6.14
C GLY A 62 5.48 4.93 -6.59
N ILE A 63 4.58 5.42 -7.46
CA ILE A 63 4.55 6.83 -7.86
C ILE A 63 4.28 7.74 -6.66
N ILE A 64 3.31 7.39 -5.81
CA ILE A 64 2.96 8.19 -4.63
C ILE A 64 4.16 8.27 -3.69
N ILE A 65 4.80 7.14 -3.38
CA ILE A 65 6.00 7.11 -2.53
C ILE A 65 7.12 7.95 -3.17
N GLY A 66 7.38 7.80 -4.46
CA GLY A 66 8.41 8.57 -5.17
C GLY A 66 8.13 10.08 -5.15
N ALA A 67 6.88 10.49 -5.29
CA ALA A 67 6.47 11.89 -5.19
C ALA A 67 6.67 12.44 -3.77
N VAL A 68 6.32 11.66 -2.74
CA VAL A 68 6.52 12.04 -1.34
C VAL A 68 8.01 12.15 -1.01
N VAL A 69 8.83 11.18 -1.41
CA VAL A 69 10.29 11.22 -1.22
C VAL A 69 10.91 12.44 -1.89
N ARG A 70 10.45 12.80 -3.09
CA ARG A 70 10.94 13.99 -3.82
C ARG A 70 10.58 15.30 -3.12
N ALA A 71 9.43 15.36 -2.44
CA ALA A 71 8.97 16.53 -1.71
C ALA A 71 9.47 16.56 -0.25
N ALA A 72 10.02 15.46 0.25
CA ALA A 72 10.46 15.32 1.63
C ALA A 72 11.86 15.94 1.84
N THR A 73 12.01 16.66 2.95
CA THR A 73 13.31 16.99 3.52
C THR A 73 13.95 15.76 4.19
N PRO A 74 15.28 15.74 4.43
CA PRO A 74 15.94 14.63 5.12
C PRO A 74 15.28 14.24 6.45
N GLY A 75 14.83 15.23 7.25
CA GLY A 75 14.13 14.98 8.51
C GLY A 75 12.77 14.29 8.33
N THR A 76 12.03 14.65 7.28
CA THR A 76 10.74 13.98 6.95
C THR A 76 10.90 12.58 6.36
N LEU A 77 12.06 12.24 5.77
CA LEU A 77 12.34 10.87 5.32
C LEU A 77 12.55 9.90 6.50
N PHE A 78 13.16 10.36 7.59
CA PHE A 78 13.26 9.59 8.83
C PHE A 78 11.91 9.28 9.47
N LEU A 79 10.89 10.07 9.16
CA LEU A 79 9.52 9.88 9.60
C LEU A 79 8.74 8.92 8.67
N LEU A 80 9.16 8.81 7.41
CA LEU A 80 8.57 7.87 6.45
C LEU A 80 9.13 6.44 6.56
N LEU A 81 10.42 6.31 6.88
CA LEU A 81 11.09 5.01 6.95
C LEU A 81 10.44 3.98 7.90
N PRO A 82 10.00 4.35 9.12
CA PRO A 82 9.57 3.38 10.12
C PRO A 82 8.37 2.53 9.69
N HIS A 83 7.38 3.10 8.99
CA HIS A 83 6.22 2.35 8.50
C HIS A 83 6.54 1.63 7.18
N GLY A 84 7.31 2.26 6.29
CA GLY A 84 7.67 1.70 4.98
C GLY A 84 8.43 0.36 5.07
N ILE A 85 9.17 0.13 6.16
CA ILE A 85 9.84 -1.15 6.45
C ILE A 85 8.85 -2.32 6.55
N PHE A 86 7.63 -2.07 7.04
CA PHE A 86 6.60 -3.10 7.18
C PHE A 86 5.64 -3.13 5.99
N GLU A 87 5.28 -1.97 5.45
CA GLU A 87 4.34 -1.88 4.33
C GLU A 87 4.92 -2.44 3.02
N LEU A 88 6.16 -2.09 2.67
CA LEU A 88 6.76 -2.51 1.40
C LEU A 88 6.85 -4.03 1.29
N PRO A 89 7.35 -4.80 2.29
CA PRO A 89 7.31 -6.25 2.24
C PRO A 89 5.89 -6.81 2.11
N ALA A 90 4.90 -6.23 2.80
CA ALA A 90 3.51 -6.68 2.75
C ALA A 90 2.92 -6.53 1.34
N ILE A 91 3.17 -5.38 0.69
CA ILE A 91 2.72 -5.12 -0.69
C ILE A 91 3.43 -6.07 -1.67
N LEU A 92 4.75 -6.20 -1.57
CA LEU A 92 5.53 -7.08 -2.45
C LEU A 92 5.11 -8.55 -2.32
N LEU A 93 4.81 -9.03 -1.11
CA LEU A 93 4.28 -10.38 -0.88
C LEU A 93 2.90 -10.56 -1.53
N SER A 94 1.99 -9.58 -1.36
CA SER A 94 0.66 -9.65 -1.98
C SER A 94 0.75 -9.75 -3.50
N PHE A 95 1.69 -9.02 -4.11
CA PHE A 95 1.94 -9.05 -5.55
C PHE A 95 2.62 -10.35 -6.01
N ALA A 96 3.57 -10.87 -5.25
CA ALA A 96 4.20 -12.15 -5.55
C ALA A 96 3.15 -13.28 -5.62
N TYR A 97 2.19 -13.29 -4.70
CA TYR A 97 1.07 -14.22 -4.73
C TYR A 97 0.08 -13.94 -5.86
N ALA A 98 -0.18 -12.66 -6.18
CA ALA A 98 -0.97 -12.29 -7.36
C ALA A 98 -0.37 -12.88 -8.65
N ILE A 99 0.95 -12.77 -8.86
CA ILE A 99 1.66 -13.39 -9.98
C ILE A 99 1.55 -14.91 -9.93
N LYS A 100 1.74 -15.53 -8.76
CA LYS A 100 1.63 -16.99 -8.60
C LYS A 100 0.23 -17.48 -9.02
N ILE A 101 -0.82 -16.78 -8.61
CA ILE A 101 -2.22 -17.06 -8.98
C ILE A 101 -2.44 -16.84 -10.47
N GLY A 102 -1.96 -15.72 -11.04
CA GLY A 102 -2.06 -15.43 -12.47
C GLY A 102 -1.39 -16.51 -13.33
N ARG A 103 -0.19 -16.96 -12.94
CA ARG A 103 0.51 -18.07 -13.60
C ARG A 103 -0.25 -19.39 -13.50
N ALA A 104 -0.83 -19.70 -12.34
CA ALA A 104 -1.65 -20.89 -12.17
C ALA A 104 -2.92 -20.83 -13.06
N CYS A 105 -3.56 -19.66 -13.15
CA CYS A 105 -4.72 -19.44 -14.01
C CYS A 105 -4.41 -19.68 -15.50
N LEU A 106 -3.25 -19.21 -15.97
CA LEU A 106 -2.87 -19.31 -17.39
C LEU A 106 -2.34 -20.69 -17.78
N PHE A 107 -1.51 -21.30 -16.93
CA PHE A 107 -0.70 -22.47 -17.32
C PHE A 107 -0.96 -23.73 -16.49
N HIS A 108 -1.52 -23.62 -15.28
CA HIS A 108 -1.64 -24.73 -14.33
C HIS A 108 -2.96 -24.67 -13.56
N ARG A 109 -4.09 -24.74 -14.29
CA ARG A 109 -5.44 -24.55 -13.72
C ARG A 109 -5.75 -25.46 -12.53
N ASN A 110 -5.20 -26.67 -12.52
CA ASN A 110 -5.32 -27.63 -11.42
C ASN A 110 -4.69 -27.15 -10.10
N LYS A 111 -3.75 -26.19 -10.13
CA LYS A 111 -3.09 -25.62 -8.95
C LYS A 111 -3.67 -24.27 -8.53
N LEU A 112 -4.74 -23.79 -9.19
CA LEU A 112 -5.28 -22.46 -8.94
C LEU A 112 -5.85 -22.33 -7.52
N THR A 113 -6.60 -23.34 -7.06
CA THR A 113 -7.18 -23.38 -5.72
C THR A 113 -6.10 -23.35 -4.64
N ASP A 114 -5.03 -24.14 -4.82
CA ASP A 114 -3.90 -24.17 -3.89
C ASP A 114 -3.18 -22.82 -3.84
N ALA A 115 -2.97 -22.18 -5.00
CA ALA A 115 -2.33 -20.86 -5.07
C ALA A 115 -3.14 -19.79 -4.33
N TYR A 116 -4.47 -19.81 -4.43
CA TYR A 116 -5.34 -18.94 -3.66
C TYR A 116 -5.30 -19.27 -2.16
N ALA A 117 -5.39 -20.54 -1.79
CA ALA A 117 -5.36 -20.97 -0.39
C ALA A 117 -4.07 -20.50 0.28
N GLU A 118 -2.91 -20.72 -0.35
CA GLU A 118 -1.63 -20.20 0.14
C GLU A 118 -1.62 -18.66 0.22
N GLY A 119 -2.11 -17.97 -0.82
CA GLY A 119 -2.19 -16.52 -0.84
C GLY A 119 -3.01 -15.95 0.31
N PHE A 120 -4.16 -16.56 0.61
CA PHE A 120 -5.00 -16.17 1.75
C PHE A 120 -4.36 -16.50 3.10
N ILE A 121 -3.68 -17.64 3.22
CA ILE A 121 -2.94 -17.99 4.44
C ILE A 121 -1.84 -16.96 4.69
N VAL A 122 -1.07 -16.57 3.66
CA VAL A 122 -0.03 -15.54 3.78
C VAL A 122 -0.63 -14.16 4.03
N LEU A 123 -1.76 -13.84 3.42
CA LEU A 123 -2.49 -12.61 3.70
C LEU A 123 -2.78 -12.48 5.19
N VAL A 124 -3.37 -13.49 5.79
CA VAL A 124 -3.77 -13.45 7.21
C VAL A 124 -2.57 -13.57 8.15
N LYS A 125 -1.63 -14.48 7.88
CA LYS A 125 -0.55 -14.80 8.82
C LYS A 125 0.64 -13.83 8.76
N LEU A 126 0.83 -13.12 7.65
CA LEU A 126 2.02 -12.31 7.44
C LEU A 126 1.71 -10.90 6.97
N ILE A 127 0.90 -10.74 5.91
CA ILE A 127 0.62 -9.43 5.31
C ILE A 127 -0.19 -8.56 6.28
N LEU A 128 -1.30 -9.06 6.84
CA LEU A 128 -2.12 -8.29 7.77
C LEU A 128 -1.35 -7.88 9.04
N PRO A 129 -0.56 -8.75 9.70
CA PRO A 129 0.31 -8.33 10.81
C PRO A 129 1.31 -7.23 10.42
N LEU A 130 1.97 -7.35 9.26
CA LEU A 130 2.90 -6.32 8.79
C LEU A 130 2.18 -4.98 8.57
N LEU A 131 1.02 -4.99 7.91
CA LEU A 131 0.20 -3.80 7.69
C LEU A 131 -0.33 -3.20 8.99
N LEU A 132 -0.62 -4.03 9.99
CA LEU A 132 -1.01 -3.59 11.32
C LEU A 132 0.11 -2.78 11.98
N PHE A 133 1.34 -3.31 11.96
CA PHE A 133 2.51 -2.59 12.47
C PHE A 133 2.77 -1.29 11.70
N ALA A 134 2.69 -1.33 10.36
CA ALA A 134 2.83 -0.14 9.52
C ALA A 134 1.83 0.96 9.93
N ALA A 135 0.54 0.61 10.02
CA ALA A 135 -0.52 1.56 10.35
C ALA A 135 -0.41 2.12 11.76
N LEU A 136 0.00 1.30 12.75
CA LEU A 136 0.25 1.75 14.12
C LEU A 136 1.37 2.80 14.16
N ILE A 137 2.49 2.50 13.51
CA ILE A 137 3.65 3.38 13.45
C ILE A 137 3.29 4.69 12.74
N GLU A 138 2.66 4.61 11.58
CA GLU A 138 2.30 5.78 10.79
C GLU A 138 1.30 6.69 11.53
N SER A 139 0.25 6.11 12.10
CA SER A 139 -0.77 6.89 12.83
C SER A 139 -0.20 7.52 14.10
N PHE A 140 0.72 6.82 14.77
CA PHE A 140 1.41 7.33 15.95
C PHE A 140 2.29 8.52 15.57
N LEU A 141 3.12 8.37 14.54
CA LEU A 141 3.98 9.45 14.05
C LEU A 141 3.16 10.67 13.63
N ILE A 142 2.12 10.49 12.81
CA ILE A 142 1.27 11.60 12.37
C ILE A 142 0.59 12.29 13.55
N THR A 143 0.12 11.55 14.55
CA THR A 143 -0.56 12.14 15.71
C THR A 143 0.41 12.90 16.62
N VAL A 144 1.62 12.39 16.83
CA VAL A 144 2.63 13.03 17.70
C VAL A 144 3.28 14.25 17.04
N LEU A 145 3.36 14.27 15.71
CA LEU A 145 4.01 15.33 14.93
C LEU A 145 3.03 16.40 14.42
N ARG A 146 1.74 16.23 14.69
CA ARG A 146 0.69 17.22 14.41
C ARG A 146 0.79 18.39 15.38
#